data_AF-A0A3N5JBC0-F1
#
_entry.id   AF-A0A3N5JBC0-F1
#
_cell.length_a   1.000
_cell.length_b   1.000
_cell.length_c   1.000
_cell.angle_alpha   90.00
_cell.angle_beta   90.00
_cell.angle_gamma   90.00
#
_symmetry.space_group_name_H-M   'P 1'
#
loop_
_entity.id
_entity.type
_entity.pdbx_description
1 polymer ?
#
loop_
_entity_poly.entity_id
_entity_poly.type
_entity_poly.pdbx_seq_one_letter_code
_entity_poly.pdbx_strand_id
1 'polypeptide(L)'
;MSATKETLGFQAEVKQLLQLMIHSLYSNKDIFLRELISNASDAADKLRFEGLSDSALYENDPDLKIRIAFDREARTLTISDNGIGMSRQEVIEHIGTIAKSGTRE
;
A
#
# COMPACT_ATOMS: atom_id res chain seq x y z
N MET A 1 -19.72 -13.54 11.41
CA MET A 1 -20.46 -12.59 10.53
C MET A 1 -19.92 -12.79 9.11
N SER A 2 -20.77 -12.99 8.12
CA SER A 2 -20.32 -13.17 6.73
C SER A 2 -19.76 -11.85 6.22
N ALA A 3 -18.49 -11.81 5.83
CA ALA A 3 -17.89 -10.62 5.25
C ALA A 3 -18.59 -10.30 3.92
N THR A 4 -19.17 -9.09 3.81
CA THR A 4 -19.82 -8.63 2.58
C THR A 4 -18.75 -8.26 1.57
N LYS A 5 -18.64 -9.02 0.47
CA LYS A 5 -17.75 -8.71 -0.64
C LYS A 5 -18.37 -7.61 -1.50
N GLU A 6 -17.64 -6.53 -1.74
CA GLU A 6 -18.00 -5.47 -2.69
C GLU A 6 -16.98 -5.45 -3.85
N THR A 7 -17.43 -5.10 -5.06
CA THR A 7 -16.56 -4.89 -6.21
C THR A 7 -16.78 -3.49 -6.73
N LEU A 8 -15.73 -2.67 -6.67
CA LEU A 8 -15.72 -1.28 -7.14
C LEU A 8 -14.89 -1.20 -8.42
N GLY A 9 -15.38 -0.46 -9.41
CA GLY A 9 -14.64 -0.20 -10.64
C GLY A 9 -13.65 0.96 -10.47
N PHE A 10 -12.45 0.82 -11.02
CA PHE A 10 -11.53 1.94 -11.17
C PHE A 10 -12.16 3.06 -12.01
N GLN A 11 -11.86 4.31 -11.64
CA GLN A 11 -12.17 5.49 -12.44
C GLN A 11 -11.51 5.39 -13.84
N ALA A 12 -12.09 6.05 -14.85
CA ALA A 12 -11.69 5.89 -16.25
C ALA A 12 -10.22 6.29 -16.49
N GLU A 13 -9.77 7.33 -15.78
CA GLU A 13 -8.43 7.89 -15.81
C GLU A 13 -7.39 6.89 -15.28
N VAL A 14 -7.76 6.14 -14.24
CA VAL A 14 -6.90 5.13 -13.61
C VAL A 14 -6.62 3.97 -14.55
N LYS A 15 -7.63 3.51 -15.31
CA LYS A 15 -7.46 2.43 -16.29
C LYS A 15 -6.46 2.79 -17.39
N GLN A 16 -6.49 4.03 -17.89
CA GLN A 16 -5.56 4.49 -18.92
C GLN A 16 -4.13 4.61 -18.37
N LEU A 17 -3.96 5.13 -17.15
CA LEU A 17 -2.65 5.26 -16.53
C LEU A 17 -2.02 3.90 -16.18
N LEU A 18 -2.80 2.93 -15.70
CA LEU A 18 -2.33 1.55 -15.49
C LEU A 18 -1.79 0.93 -16.78
N GLN A 19 -2.51 1.10 -17.91
CA GLN A 19 -2.02 0.63 -19.20
C GLN A 19 -0.71 1.30 -19.59
N LEU A 20 -0.57 2.61 -19.40
CA LEU A 20 0.67 3.33 -19.72
C LEU A 20 1.84 2.93 -18.82
N MET A 21 1.62 2.84 -17.51
CA MET A 21 2.63 2.45 -16.52
C MET A 21 3.17 1.05 -16.76
N ILE A 22 2.30 0.10 -17.13
CA ILE A 22 2.73 -1.26 -17.48
C ILE A 22 3.80 -1.20 -18.58
N HIS A 23 3.57 -0.44 -19.65
CA HIS A 23 4.52 -0.33 -20.77
C HIS A 23 5.81 0.42 -20.38
N SER A 24 5.71 1.50 -19.60
CA SER A 24 6.86 2.33 -19.22
C SER A 24 7.78 1.70 -18.16
N LEU A 25 7.23 0.89 -17.26
CA LEU A 25 7.99 0.24 -16.16
C LEU A 25 8.68 -1.06 -16.58
N TYR A 26 8.42 -1.59 -17.79
CA TYR A 26 9.02 -2.84 -18.28
C TYR A 26 10.56 -2.81 -18.29
N SER A 27 11.17 -1.63 -18.37
CA SER A 27 12.63 -1.46 -18.34
C SER A 27 13.23 -1.61 -16.95
N ASN A 28 12.45 -1.38 -15.87
CA ASN A 28 12.92 -1.42 -14.49
C ASN A 28 11.88 -2.11 -13.60
N LYS A 29 11.74 -3.42 -13.80
CA LYS A 29 10.74 -4.25 -13.11
C LYS A 29 10.92 -4.31 -11.60
N ASP A 30 12.04 -3.86 -11.05
CA ASP A 30 12.31 -3.91 -9.62
C ASP A 30 11.78 -2.67 -8.87
N ILE A 31 11.32 -1.64 -9.61
CA ILE A 31 10.82 -0.38 -9.01
C ILE A 31 9.64 -0.62 -8.07
N PHE A 32 8.72 -1.56 -8.38
CA PHE A 32 7.57 -1.80 -7.50
C PHE A 32 8.03 -2.20 -6.08
N LEU A 33 9.13 -2.94 -5.95
CA LEU A 33 9.62 -3.37 -4.65
C LEU A 33 10.15 -2.16 -3.86
N ARG A 34 10.84 -1.23 -4.52
CA ARG A 34 11.25 0.05 -3.91
C ARG A 34 10.03 0.84 -3.43
N GLU A 35 9.02 1.01 -4.29
CA GLU A 35 7.82 1.79 -3.94
C GLU A 35 7.05 1.17 -2.77
N LEU A 36 6.89 -0.16 -2.75
CA LEU A 36 6.20 -0.85 -1.65
C LEU A 36 6.97 -0.75 -0.33
N ILE A 37 8.30 -0.86 -0.36
CA ILE A 37 9.14 -0.66 0.83
C ILE A 37 9.05 0.79 1.31
N SER A 38 9.05 1.77 0.41
CA SER A 38 8.88 3.18 0.76
C SER A 38 7.52 3.42 1.44
N ASN A 39 6.44 2.90 0.87
CA ASN A 39 5.09 3.02 1.45
C ASN A 39 5.01 2.40 2.86
N ALA A 40 5.65 1.25 3.06
CA ALA A 40 5.70 0.59 4.36
C ALA A 40 6.53 1.39 5.39
N SER A 41 7.62 2.04 4.96
CA SER A 41 8.38 2.96 5.80
C SER A 41 7.54 4.17 6.22
N ASP A 42 6.84 4.79 5.28
CA ASP A 42 5.96 5.92 5.56
C ASP A 42 4.82 5.53 6.53
N ALA A 43 4.27 4.32 6.39
CA ALA A 43 3.25 3.80 7.30
C ALA A 43 3.79 3.60 8.73
N ALA A 44 5.02 3.12 8.86
CA ALA A 44 5.69 2.98 10.15
C ALA A 44 5.97 4.35 10.81
N ASP A 45 6.45 5.32 10.03
CA ASP A 45 6.75 6.66 10.56
C ASP A 45 5.47 7.43 10.96
N LYS A 46 4.38 7.27 10.20
CA LYS A 46 3.06 7.78 10.61
C LYS A 46 2.59 7.19 11.94
N LEU A 47 2.71 5.87 12.11
CA LEU A 47 2.36 5.22 13.38
C LEU A 47 3.25 5.71 14.52
N ARG A 48 4.55 5.92 14.27
CA ARG A 48 5.44 6.51 15.28
C ARG A 48 4.99 7.88 15.73
N PHE A 49 4.63 8.74 14.79
CA PHE A 49 4.19 10.09 15.06
C PHE A 49 2.89 10.12 15.87
N GLU A 50 1.87 9.38 15.44
CA GLU A 50 0.59 9.28 16.16
C GLU A 50 0.79 8.63 17.55
N GLY A 51 1.69 7.65 17.64
CA GLY A 51 2.07 6.97 18.87
C GLY A 51 2.73 7.86 19.93
N LEU A 52 3.20 9.05 19.56
CA LEU A 52 3.65 10.07 20.54
C LEU A 52 2.48 10.63 21.35
N SER A 53 1.28 10.67 20.75
CA SER A 53 0.05 11.17 21.36
C SER A 53 -0.80 10.05 21.95
N ASP A 54 -0.87 8.90 21.27
CA ASP A 54 -1.59 7.72 21.73
C ASP A 54 -0.74 6.45 21.62
N SER A 55 -0.09 6.09 22.73
CA SER A 55 0.77 4.90 22.78
C SER A 55 0.01 3.58 22.67
N ALA A 56 -1.33 3.58 22.81
CA ALA A 56 -2.14 2.37 22.66
C ALA A 56 -2.17 1.87 21.21
N LEU A 57 -1.82 2.72 20.24
CA LEU A 57 -1.79 2.38 18.81
C LEU A 57 -0.76 1.29 18.46
N TYR A 58 0.26 1.09 19.28
CA TYR A 58 1.21 -0.02 19.10
C TYR A 58 0.65 -1.38 19.50
N GLU A 59 -0.50 -1.39 20.18
CA GLU A 59 -1.16 -2.58 20.71
C GLU A 59 -0.17 -3.52 21.41
N ASN A 60 0.05 -4.72 20.83
CA ASN A 60 0.95 -5.74 21.36
C ASN A 60 2.24 -5.91 20.53
N ASP A 61 2.45 -5.10 19.49
CA ASP A 61 3.60 -5.21 18.58
C ASP A 61 4.28 -3.85 18.31
N PRO A 62 5.03 -3.33 19.29
CA PRO A 62 5.72 -2.04 19.17
C PRO A 62 6.93 -2.08 18.21
N ASP A 63 7.41 -3.28 17.88
CA ASP A 63 8.57 -3.45 16.99
C ASP A 63 8.12 -3.35 15.52
N LEU A 64 8.13 -2.11 15.02
CA LEU A 64 7.82 -1.79 13.63
C LEU A 64 8.82 -2.45 12.67
N LYS A 65 8.30 -3.17 11.68
CA LYS A 65 9.08 -4.00 10.76
C LYS A 65 8.37 -4.18 9.43
N ILE A 66 9.18 -4.31 8.39
CA ILE A 66 8.75 -4.69 7.05
C ILE A 66 9.23 -6.11 6.80
N ARG A 67 8.31 -7.02 6.47
CA ARG A 67 8.61 -8.43 6.17
C ARG A 67 8.39 -8.70 4.70
N ILE A 68 9.34 -9.41 4.09
CA ILE A 68 9.27 -9.86 2.71
C ILE A 68 9.32 -11.38 2.71
N ALA A 69 8.28 -12.02 2.17
CA ALA A 69 8.18 -13.46 2.04
C ALA A 69 7.87 -13.82 0.59
N PHE A 70 8.33 -14.97 0.12
CA PHE A 70 8.03 -15.46 -1.21
C PHE A 70 7.59 -16.92 -1.15
N ASP A 71 6.65 -17.28 -2.00
CA ASP A 71 6.21 -18.65 -2.21
C ASP A 71 6.39 -18.98 -3.71
N ARG A 72 7.27 -19.93 -3.98
CA ARG A 72 7.61 -20.33 -5.35
C ARG A 72 6.50 -21.15 -6.00
N GLU A 73 5.79 -21.96 -5.23
CA GLU A 73 4.72 -22.83 -5.71
C GLU A 73 3.47 -22.00 -6.02
N ALA A 74 3.10 -21.10 -5.10
CA ALA A 74 1.99 -20.16 -5.29
C ALA A 74 2.35 -18.99 -6.24
N ARG A 75 3.64 -18.81 -6.55
CA ARG A 75 4.19 -17.70 -7.34
C ARG A 75 3.85 -16.33 -6.75
N THR A 76 3.91 -16.21 -5.43
CA THR A 76 3.59 -14.98 -4.71
C THR A 76 4.83 -14.36 -4.08
N LEU A 77 4.81 -13.03 -4.02
CA LEU A 77 5.71 -12.21 -3.22
C LEU A 77 4.83 -11.38 -2.30
N THR A 78 5.05 -11.49 -0.99
CA THR A 78 4.30 -10.80 0.04
C THR A 78 5.20 -9.78 0.71
N ILE A 79 4.75 -8.53 0.74
CA ILE A 79 5.35 -7.45 1.52
C ILE A 79 4.30 -7.09 2.57
N SER A 80 4.67 -7.18 3.85
CA SER A 80 3.79 -6.86 4.96
C SER A 80 4.50 -6.00 5.99
N ASP A 81 3.85 -4.93 6.43
CA ASP A 81 4.27 -4.11 7.54
C ASP A 81 3.24 -4.12 8.68
N ASN A 82 3.64 -3.62 9.84
CA ASN A 82 2.78 -3.33 10.98
C ASN A 82 2.74 -1.82 11.28
N GLY A 83 2.73 -0.98 10.23
CA GLY A 83 2.56 0.46 10.35
C GLY A 83 1.11 0.86 10.65
N ILE A 84 0.78 2.12 10.39
CA ILE A 84 -0.52 2.73 10.74
C ILE A 84 -1.72 2.07 10.03
N GLY A 85 -1.47 1.34 8.93
CA GLY A 85 -2.50 0.71 8.13
C GLY A 85 -3.38 1.71 7.38
N MET A 86 -4.54 1.24 6.92
CA MET A 86 -5.56 2.05 6.25
C MET A 86 -6.95 1.60 6.68
N SER A 87 -7.82 2.57 6.91
CA SER A 87 -9.26 2.35 7.01
C SER A 87 -9.84 1.94 5.64
N ARG A 88 -11.06 1.38 5.66
CA ARG A 88 -11.79 1.04 4.44
C ARG A 88 -11.93 2.23 3.48
N GLN A 89 -12.18 3.42 4.02
CA GLN A 89 -12.36 4.63 3.22
C GLN A 89 -11.05 5.04 2.55
N GLU A 90 -9.93 5.00 3.29
CA GLU A 90 -8.60 5.28 2.73
C GLU A 90 -8.18 4.27 1.66
N VAL A 91 -8.56 2.99 1.81
CA VAL A 91 -8.33 2.00 0.74
C VAL A 91 -9.09 2.39 -0.54
N ILE A 92 -10.35 2.79 -0.42
CA ILE A 92 -11.15 3.23 -1.57
C ILE A 92 -10.56 4.49 -2.21
N GLU A 93 -10.10 5.43 -1.38
CA GLU A 93 -9.55 6.70 -1.86
C GLU A 93 -8.15 6.54 -2.45
N HIS A 94 -7.19 5.96 -1.72
CA HIS A 94 -5.78 5.91 -2.13
C HIS A 94 -5.45 4.78 -3.11
N ILE A 95 -6.17 3.66 -3.05
CA ILE A 95 -5.95 2.52 -3.95
C ILE A 95 -7.01 2.48 -5.05
N GLY A 96 -8.26 2.78 -4.72
CA GLY A 96 -9.38 2.81 -5.67
C GLY A 96 -9.36 4.02 -6.61
N THR A 97 -8.72 5.11 -6.20
CA THR A 97 -8.34 6.22 -7.07
C THR A 97 -6.82 6.29 -7.13
N ILE A 98 -6.23 6.70 -8.26
CA ILE A 98 -4.79 6.94 -8.27
C ILE A 98 -4.56 8.14 -7.36
N ALA A 99 -3.99 7.88 -6.19
CA ALA A 99 -3.44 8.89 -5.29
C ALA A 99 -2.76 9.95 -6.13
N LYS A 100 -3.15 11.22 -5.93
CA LYS A 100 -2.66 12.39 -6.68
C LYS A 100 -1.14 12.34 -6.80
N SER A 101 -0.61 11.72 -7.86
CA SER A 101 0.82 11.78 -8.14
C SER A 101 1.04 13.24 -8.52
N GLY A 102 1.89 13.93 -7.75
CA GLY A 102 2.10 15.38 -7.80
C GLY A 102 2.72 15.89 -9.09
N THR A 103 2.09 15.63 -10.24
CA THR A 103 2.53 16.06 -11.57
C THR A 103 1.38 16.63 -12.42
N ARG A 104 0.34 17.16 -11.77
CA ARG A 104 -0.58 18.15 -12.37
C ARG A 104 -1.06 19.14 -11.31
N GLU A 105 -0.21 20.11 -11.01
CA GLU A 105 -0.55 21.52 -11.19
C GLU A 105 0.22 22.03 -12.41
#